data_AF-A0A935VBI0-F1
#
_entry.id   AF-A0A935VBI0-F1
#
_cell.length_a   1.000
_cell.length_b   1.000
_cell.length_c   1.000
_cell.angle_alpha   90.00
_cell.angle_beta   90.00
_cell.angle_gamma   90.00
#
_symmetry.space_group_name_H-M   'P 1'
#
loop_
_entity.id
_entity.type
_entity.pdbx_description
1 polymer ?
#
loop_
_entity_poly.entity_id
_entity_poly.type
_entity_poly.pdbx_seq_one_letter_code
_entity_poly.pdbx_strand_id
1 'polypeptide(L)'
;MRIYLQENTAAGRRKRFLVIGLALVAVISLIGSLGSYIYWQRLKDTPQYSLALLIDAAKRDDQNEIDELINIDNVVDDFLPQITVKAVEIYGRGLPPAIVGQLTKVAAPMMPAVKDRARAVLPGLIRERVERFGNVPFAAMVLGAGQYLDIKVSGDNAIVKSKLPEHPLELKMRRNGARWQIVGVRDEQLATDIAKKIGQEIISIAMGGINKTANQLGIGNLADLLRQAEELIK
;
A
#
# COMPACT_ATOMS: atom_id res chain seq x y z
N MET A 1 70.18 55.99 -15.65
CA MET A 1 68.80 55.95 -16.20
C MET A 1 68.56 54.59 -16.84
N ARG A 2 68.05 53.59 -16.09
CA ARG A 2 67.46 52.32 -16.59
C ARG A 2 67.13 51.41 -15.40
N ILE A 3 65.98 51.63 -14.76
CA ILE A 3 65.31 50.60 -13.96
C ILE A 3 63.82 50.89 -14.08
N TYR A 4 63.14 50.27 -15.04
CA TYR A 4 61.70 49.99 -15.02
C TYR A 4 61.46 48.96 -16.14
N LEU A 5 60.49 48.07 -15.93
CA LEU A 5 60.00 47.00 -16.82
C LEU A 5 60.48 45.59 -16.48
N GLN A 6 60.13 45.07 -15.29
CA GLN A 6 59.96 43.62 -15.17
C GLN A 6 59.01 43.14 -14.05
N GLU A 7 57.91 43.85 -13.77
CA GLU A 7 57.00 43.44 -12.67
C GLU A 7 55.56 43.08 -13.09
N ASN A 8 55.24 43.03 -14.39
CA ASN A 8 53.85 42.84 -14.84
C ASN A 8 53.47 41.43 -15.33
N THR A 9 54.38 40.46 -15.33
CA THR A 9 54.09 39.12 -15.89
C THR A 9 53.55 38.11 -14.87
N ALA A 10 53.85 38.28 -13.58
CA ALA A 10 53.42 37.37 -12.53
C ALA A 10 51.94 37.58 -12.12
N ALA A 11 51.49 38.84 -12.05
CA ALA A 11 50.12 39.19 -11.67
C ALA A 11 49.07 38.71 -12.69
N GLY A 12 49.39 38.81 -13.99
CA GLY A 12 48.53 38.32 -15.08
C GLY A 12 48.38 36.79 -15.09
N ARG A 13 49.45 36.04 -14.80
CA ARG A 13 49.39 34.57 -14.67
C ARG A 13 48.55 34.13 -13.48
N ARG A 14 48.72 34.75 -12.30
CA ARG A 14 47.93 34.42 -11.10
C ARG A 14 46.43 34.66 -11.31
N LYS A 15 46.04 35.77 -11.95
CA LYS A 15 44.64 36.03 -12.33
C LYS A 15 44.10 34.98 -13.31
N ARG A 16 44.90 34.55 -14.30
CA ARG A 16 44.50 33.49 -15.24
C ARG A 16 44.29 32.15 -14.55
N PHE A 17 45.17 31.74 -13.63
CA PHE A 17 44.99 30.50 -12.86
C PHE A 17 43.76 30.56 -11.94
N LEU A 18 43.48 31.71 -11.32
CA LEU A 18 42.27 31.91 -10.51
C LEU A 18 41.00 31.80 -11.36
N VAL A 19 40.96 32.43 -12.54
CA VAL A 19 39.82 32.36 -13.46
C VAL A 19 39.62 30.94 -13.98
N ILE A 20 40.69 30.24 -14.34
CA ILE A 20 40.62 28.84 -14.79
C ILE A 20 40.13 27.94 -13.65
N GLY A 21 40.65 28.10 -12.43
CA GLY A 21 40.21 27.33 -11.26
C GLY A 21 38.74 27.56 -10.93
N LEU A 22 38.27 28.81 -10.97
CA LEU A 22 36.88 29.17 -10.72
C LEU A 22 35.94 28.66 -11.82
N ALA A 23 36.38 28.71 -13.08
CA ALA A 23 35.67 28.09 -14.20
C ALA A 23 35.57 26.56 -14.03
N LEU A 24 36.63 25.90 -13.56
CA LEU A 24 36.65 24.45 -13.31
C LEU A 24 35.68 24.06 -12.19
N VAL A 25 35.67 24.81 -11.08
CA VAL A 25 34.72 24.61 -9.97
C VAL A 25 33.29 24.86 -10.44
N ALA A 26 33.05 25.90 -11.24
CA ALA A 26 31.73 26.17 -11.81
C ALA A 26 31.25 25.03 -12.71
N VAL A 27 32.12 24.51 -13.57
CA VAL A 27 31.80 23.35 -14.45
C VAL A 27 31.52 22.10 -13.64
N ILE A 28 32.33 21.77 -12.63
CA ILE A 28 32.10 20.61 -11.76
C ILE A 28 30.78 20.76 -10.99
N SER A 29 30.51 21.95 -10.46
CA SER A 29 29.26 22.23 -9.73
C SER A 29 28.04 22.11 -10.65
N LEU A 30 28.15 22.58 -11.89
CA LEU A 30 27.11 22.46 -12.90
C LEU A 30 26.83 20.99 -13.23
N ILE A 31 27.87 20.20 -13.51
CA ILE A 31 27.77 18.76 -13.80
C ILE A 31 27.19 18.01 -12.60
N GLY A 32 27.65 18.31 -11.39
CA GLY A 32 27.12 17.74 -10.16
C GLY A 32 25.64 18.02 -10.00
N SER A 33 25.22 19.28 -10.20
CA SER A 33 23.81 19.69 -10.09
C SER A 33 22.93 19.01 -11.14
N LEU A 34 23.39 18.94 -12.40
CA LEU A 34 22.71 18.21 -13.48
C LEU A 34 22.58 16.73 -13.17
N GLY A 35 23.65 16.10 -12.69
CA GLY A 35 23.66 14.69 -12.30
C GLY A 35 22.69 14.40 -11.16
N SER A 36 22.70 15.22 -10.10
CA SER A 36 21.75 15.12 -8.99
C SER A 36 20.30 15.31 -9.44
N TYR A 37 20.03 16.25 -10.36
CA TYR A 37 18.69 16.47 -10.89
C TYR A 37 18.17 15.26 -11.68
N ILE A 38 18.98 14.72 -12.60
CA ILE A 38 18.62 13.54 -13.40
C ILE A 38 18.41 12.32 -12.48
N TYR A 39 19.28 12.14 -11.48
CA TYR A 39 19.14 11.07 -10.50
C TYR A 39 17.82 11.20 -9.73
N TRP A 40 17.50 12.40 -9.23
CA TRP A 40 16.25 12.66 -8.54
C TRP A 40 15.02 12.40 -9.41
N GLN A 41 15.08 12.79 -10.69
CA GLN A 41 13.98 12.55 -11.61
C GLN A 41 13.77 11.06 -11.88
N ARG A 42 14.84 10.28 -12.08
CA ARG A 42 14.74 8.81 -12.17
C ARG A 42 14.23 8.18 -10.89
N LEU A 43 14.60 8.71 -9.73
CA LEU A 43 14.15 8.18 -8.45
C LEU A 43 12.63 8.36 -8.28
N LYS A 44 12.08 9.50 -8.73
CA LYS A 44 10.62 9.72 -8.72
C LYS A 44 9.85 8.67 -9.51
N ASP A 45 10.43 8.18 -10.60
CA ASP A 45 9.83 7.17 -11.47
C ASP A 45 9.88 5.75 -10.90
N THR A 46 10.35 5.55 -9.66
CA THR A 46 10.50 4.22 -9.05
C THR A 46 9.32 3.86 -8.11
N PRO A 47 8.95 2.57 -8.01
CA PRO A 47 7.90 2.11 -7.09
C PRO A 47 8.22 2.44 -5.62
N GLN A 48 9.48 2.27 -5.20
CA GLN A 48 9.96 2.61 -3.85
C GLN A 48 9.71 4.08 -3.46
N TYR A 49 9.83 5.01 -4.40
CA TYR A 49 9.54 6.41 -4.14
C TYR A 49 8.05 6.63 -3.86
N SER A 50 7.17 5.99 -4.62
CA SER A 50 5.72 6.08 -4.41
C SER A 50 5.29 5.42 -3.08
N LEU A 51 5.94 4.33 -2.68
CA LEU A 51 5.73 3.74 -1.35
C LEU A 51 6.20 4.65 -0.22
N ALA A 52 7.35 5.31 -0.38
CA ALA A 52 7.82 6.28 0.61
C ALA A 52 6.89 7.50 0.69
N LEU A 53 6.33 7.95 -0.44
CA LEU A 53 5.31 9.00 -0.47
C LEU A 53 4.04 8.58 0.26
N LEU A 54 3.60 7.32 0.11
CA LEU A 54 2.43 6.82 0.82
C LEU A 54 2.64 6.86 2.33
N ILE A 55 3.84 6.47 2.78
CA ILE A 55 4.20 6.53 4.20
C ILE A 55 4.24 7.98 4.69
N ASP A 56 4.82 8.89 3.91
CA ASP A 56 4.87 10.31 4.24
C ASP A 56 3.47 10.95 4.28
N ALA A 57 2.61 10.65 3.32
CA ALA A 57 1.22 11.10 3.25
C ALA A 57 0.41 10.61 4.46
N ALA A 58 0.58 9.34 4.84
CA ALA A 58 -0.05 8.78 6.03
C ALA A 58 0.38 9.50 7.31
N LYS A 59 1.65 9.90 7.44
CA LYS A 59 2.13 10.70 8.58
C LYS A 59 1.52 12.10 8.63
N ARG A 60 1.29 12.70 7.45
CA ARG A 60 0.71 14.05 7.32
C ARG A 60 -0.82 14.07 7.34
N ASP A 61 -1.46 12.91 7.52
CA ASP A 61 -2.91 12.71 7.38
C ASP A 61 -3.46 13.26 6.03
N ASP A 62 -2.64 13.15 4.98
CA ASP A 62 -2.94 13.67 3.65
C ASP A 62 -3.72 12.63 2.83
N GLN A 63 -5.04 12.56 3.07
CA GLN A 63 -5.92 11.58 2.42
C GLN A 63 -5.94 11.71 0.91
N ASN A 64 -5.84 12.93 0.37
CA ASN A 64 -5.84 13.15 -1.07
C ASN A 64 -4.61 12.50 -1.72
N GLU A 65 -3.43 12.65 -1.12
CA GLU A 65 -2.21 12.01 -1.62
C GLU A 65 -2.26 10.48 -1.45
N ILE A 66 -2.89 9.96 -0.39
CA ILE A 66 -3.11 8.51 -0.21
C ILE A 66 -4.02 7.96 -1.32
N ASP A 67 -5.12 8.64 -1.62
CA ASP A 67 -6.07 8.24 -2.66
C ASP A 67 -5.43 8.29 -4.06
N GLU A 68 -4.47 9.19 -4.28
CA GLU A 68 -3.67 9.21 -5.51
C GLU A 68 -2.68 8.04 -5.60
N LEU A 69 -2.22 7.50 -4.48
CA LEU A 69 -1.22 6.42 -4.42
C LEU A 69 -1.85 5.02 -4.28
N ILE A 70 -3.12 4.94 -3.92
CA ILE A 70 -3.85 3.69 -3.73
C ILE A 70 -5.10 3.69 -4.58
N ASN A 71 -5.14 2.78 -5.56
CA ASN A 71 -6.37 2.52 -6.28
C ASN A 71 -7.24 1.55 -5.45
N ILE A 72 -8.06 2.10 -4.55
CA ILE A 72 -8.86 1.33 -3.58
C ILE A 72 -9.74 0.30 -4.30
N ASP A 73 -10.35 0.66 -5.43
CA ASP A 73 -11.23 -0.24 -6.19
C ASP A 73 -10.49 -1.50 -6.65
N ASN A 74 -9.34 -1.32 -7.30
CA ASN A 74 -8.53 -2.45 -7.75
C ASN A 74 -7.97 -3.24 -6.58
N VAL A 75 -7.57 -2.56 -5.49
CA VAL A 75 -7.09 -3.23 -4.27
C VAL A 75 -8.18 -4.11 -3.69
N VAL A 76 -9.40 -3.60 -3.52
CA VAL A 76 -10.55 -4.38 -3.02
C VAL A 76 -10.80 -5.60 -3.91
N ASP A 77 -10.82 -5.41 -5.22
CA ASP A 77 -11.09 -6.49 -6.18
C ASP A 77 -10.02 -7.59 -6.12
N ASP A 78 -8.74 -7.24 -5.99
CA ASP A 78 -7.65 -8.21 -5.82
C ASP A 78 -7.64 -8.86 -4.42
N PHE A 79 -8.16 -8.16 -3.41
CA PHE A 79 -8.13 -8.59 -2.02
C PHE A 79 -9.32 -9.46 -1.61
N LEU A 80 -10.48 -9.30 -2.25
CA LEU A 80 -11.70 -10.04 -1.96
C LEU A 80 -11.55 -11.57 -1.95
N PRO A 81 -10.84 -12.22 -2.90
CA PRO A 81 -10.62 -13.65 -2.85
C PRO A 81 -9.90 -14.07 -1.57
N GLN A 82 -8.92 -13.29 -1.10
CA GLN A 82 -8.16 -13.56 0.12
C GLN A 82 -9.03 -13.44 1.37
N ILE A 83 -9.85 -12.37 1.45
CA ILE A 83 -10.82 -12.20 2.54
C ILE A 83 -11.79 -13.37 2.57
N THR A 84 -12.31 -13.79 1.41
CA THR A 84 -13.31 -14.85 1.31
C THR A 84 -12.74 -16.18 1.79
N VAL A 85 -11.53 -16.54 1.34
CA VAL A 85 -10.84 -17.75 1.80
C VAL A 85 -10.63 -17.70 3.32
N LYS A 86 -10.18 -16.57 3.87
CA LYS A 86 -9.99 -16.42 5.32
C LYS A 86 -11.29 -16.43 6.11
N ALA A 87 -12.36 -15.84 5.59
CA ALA A 87 -13.67 -15.90 6.23
C ALA A 87 -14.19 -17.35 6.29
N VAL A 88 -14.04 -18.13 5.22
CA VAL A 88 -14.35 -19.57 5.21
C VAL A 88 -13.47 -20.33 6.21
N GLU A 89 -12.18 -20.03 6.29
CA GLU A 89 -11.27 -20.67 7.24
C GLU A 89 -11.63 -20.37 8.71
N ILE A 90 -12.12 -19.16 9.00
CA ILE A 90 -12.47 -18.73 10.35
C ILE A 90 -13.87 -19.21 10.74
N TYR A 91 -14.86 -18.99 9.87
CA TYR A 91 -16.29 -19.19 10.18
C TYR A 91 -16.85 -20.51 9.63
N GLY A 92 -16.18 -21.14 8.67
CA GLY A 92 -16.59 -22.41 8.07
C GLY A 92 -15.97 -23.65 8.73
N ARG A 93 -15.23 -23.52 9.84
CA ARG A 93 -14.69 -24.68 10.56
C ARG A 93 -15.81 -25.63 10.95
N GLY A 94 -15.69 -26.88 10.51
CA GLY A 94 -16.67 -27.94 10.76
C GLY A 94 -17.75 -28.07 9.69
N LEU A 95 -17.78 -27.20 8.66
CA LEU A 95 -18.70 -27.34 7.53
C LEU A 95 -18.08 -28.16 6.39
N PRO A 96 -18.82 -29.10 5.77
CA PRO A 96 -18.37 -29.80 4.58
C PRO A 96 -18.07 -28.82 3.41
N PRO A 97 -17.07 -29.10 2.56
CA PRO A 97 -16.71 -28.23 1.42
C PRO A 97 -17.88 -27.92 0.46
N ALA A 98 -18.83 -28.85 0.33
CA ALA A 98 -20.04 -28.65 -0.47
C ALA A 98 -20.95 -27.54 0.08
N ILE A 99 -21.06 -27.42 1.42
CA ILE A 99 -21.85 -26.38 2.09
C ILE A 99 -21.15 -25.02 1.94
N VAL A 100 -19.82 -24.99 2.06
CA VAL A 100 -19.00 -23.80 1.83
C VAL A 100 -19.21 -23.23 0.42
N GLY A 101 -19.19 -24.08 -0.60
CA GLY A 101 -19.41 -23.66 -1.99
C GLY A 101 -20.84 -23.17 -2.27
N GLN A 102 -21.84 -23.67 -1.54
CA GLN A 102 -23.21 -23.17 -1.62
C GLN A 102 -23.35 -21.81 -0.94
N LEU A 103 -22.69 -21.61 0.20
CA LEU A 103 -22.66 -20.31 0.89
C LEU A 103 -22.05 -19.22 0.00
N THR A 104 -21.04 -19.53 -0.82
CA THR A 104 -20.47 -18.56 -1.76
C THR A 104 -21.49 -18.11 -2.82
N LYS A 105 -22.36 -19.02 -3.28
CA LYS A 105 -23.44 -18.69 -4.24
C LYS A 105 -24.54 -17.85 -3.59
N VAL A 106 -24.87 -18.13 -2.34
CA VAL A 106 -25.86 -17.36 -1.56
C VAL A 106 -25.33 -15.98 -1.15
N ALA A 107 -24.02 -15.87 -0.92
CA ALA A 107 -23.36 -14.61 -0.58
C ALA A 107 -23.04 -13.73 -1.80
N ALA A 108 -23.13 -14.27 -3.03
CA ALA A 108 -22.84 -13.53 -4.26
C ALA A 108 -23.63 -12.18 -4.37
N PRO A 109 -24.93 -12.09 -4.03
CA PRO A 109 -25.67 -10.83 -4.04
C PRO A 109 -25.19 -9.83 -2.97
N MET A 110 -24.52 -10.30 -1.91
CA MET A 110 -23.98 -9.45 -0.85
C MET A 110 -22.59 -8.90 -1.20
N MET A 111 -21.93 -9.43 -2.23
CA MET A 111 -20.58 -9.02 -2.64
C MET A 111 -20.44 -7.51 -2.89
N PRO A 112 -21.39 -6.80 -3.53
CA PRO A 112 -21.31 -5.35 -3.65
C PRO A 112 -21.23 -4.63 -2.29
N ALA A 113 -22.05 -5.05 -1.31
CA ALA A 113 -22.01 -4.49 0.04
C ALA A 113 -20.69 -4.80 0.76
N VAL A 114 -20.11 -6.00 0.54
CA VAL A 114 -18.79 -6.36 1.06
C VAL A 114 -17.70 -5.49 0.45
N LYS A 115 -17.75 -5.22 -0.86
CA LYS A 115 -16.83 -4.30 -1.53
C LYS A 115 -16.92 -2.91 -0.94
N ASP A 116 -18.12 -2.36 -0.82
CA ASP A 116 -18.33 -1.02 -0.28
C ASP A 116 -17.84 -0.92 1.17
N ARG A 117 -17.99 -1.98 1.96
CA ARG A 117 -17.45 -2.00 3.31
C ARG A 117 -15.93 -2.12 3.34
N ALA A 118 -15.35 -2.96 2.48
CA ALA A 118 -13.90 -3.06 2.34
C ALA A 118 -13.29 -1.72 1.92
N ARG A 119 -13.92 -0.99 0.98
CA ARG A 119 -13.53 0.37 0.58
C ARG A 119 -13.51 1.33 1.77
N ALA A 120 -14.50 1.27 2.66
CA ALA A 120 -14.57 2.13 3.82
C ALA A 120 -13.52 1.81 4.90
N VAL A 121 -13.11 0.54 5.03
CA VAL A 121 -12.22 0.07 6.11
C VAL A 121 -10.75 0.06 5.71
N LEU A 122 -10.45 -0.23 4.43
CA LEU A 122 -9.08 -0.41 3.94
C LEU A 122 -8.16 0.80 4.18
N PRO A 123 -8.56 2.06 3.90
CA PRO A 123 -7.69 3.21 4.10
C PRO A 123 -7.18 3.33 5.54
N GLY A 124 -8.08 3.11 6.51
CA GLY A 124 -7.74 3.15 7.94
C GLY A 124 -6.77 2.04 8.35
N LEU A 125 -6.95 0.82 7.83
CA LEU A 125 -6.05 -0.30 8.13
C LEU A 125 -4.66 -0.12 7.49
N ILE A 126 -4.61 0.40 6.26
CA ILE A 126 -3.35 0.70 5.59
C ILE A 126 -2.59 1.76 6.39
N ARG A 127 -3.27 2.80 6.86
CA ARG A 127 -2.68 3.83 7.73
C ARG A 127 -2.10 3.24 9.01
N GLU A 128 -2.87 2.45 9.75
CA GLU A 128 -2.42 1.80 10.99
C GLU A 128 -1.16 0.94 10.73
N ARG A 129 -1.12 0.22 9.60
CA ARG A 129 0.03 -0.59 9.19
C ARG A 129 1.22 0.25 8.70
N VAL A 130 1.01 1.50 8.33
CA VAL A 130 2.04 2.41 7.84
C VAL A 130 2.63 3.26 8.98
N GLU A 131 1.84 3.55 10.02
CA GLU A 131 2.26 4.30 11.21
C GLU A 131 3.48 3.70 11.92
N ARG A 132 3.65 2.38 11.90
CA ARG A 132 4.87 1.72 12.43
C ARG A 132 6.17 2.15 11.74
N PHE A 133 6.08 2.69 10.52
CA PHE A 133 7.21 3.27 9.77
C PHE A 133 7.30 4.81 9.96
N GLY A 134 6.48 5.37 10.85
CA GLY A 134 6.38 6.79 11.23
C GLY A 134 7.71 7.45 11.58
N ASN A 135 8.62 6.71 12.22
CA ASN A 135 9.89 7.27 12.70
C ASN A 135 11.02 7.24 11.66
N VAL A 136 10.82 6.61 10.49
CA VAL A 136 11.87 6.51 9.47
C VAL A 136 11.86 7.76 8.57
N PRO A 137 12.99 8.47 8.42
CA PRO A 137 13.08 9.63 7.52
C PRO A 137 12.82 9.24 6.05
N PHE A 138 12.19 10.13 5.28
CA PHE A 138 11.84 9.87 3.87
C PHE A 138 13.04 9.41 3.02
N ALA A 139 14.18 10.11 3.14
CA ALA A 139 15.39 9.76 2.41
C ALA A 139 15.90 8.35 2.76
N ALA A 140 15.80 7.95 4.03
CA ALA A 140 16.17 6.61 4.46
C ALA A 140 15.23 5.53 3.90
N MET A 141 13.93 5.82 3.79
CA MET A 141 12.97 4.91 3.16
C MET A 141 13.28 4.69 1.68
N VAL A 142 13.52 5.77 0.93
CA VAL A 142 13.77 5.67 -0.52
C VAL A 142 15.10 4.99 -0.83
N LEU A 143 16.17 5.33 -0.11
CA LEU A 143 17.50 4.75 -0.34
C LEU A 143 17.64 3.34 0.26
N GLY A 144 16.95 3.07 1.37
CA GLY A 144 17.01 1.79 2.08
C GLY A 144 16.01 0.74 1.61
N ALA A 145 14.99 1.13 0.83
CA ALA A 145 13.92 0.22 0.36
C ALA A 145 14.46 -1.08 -0.26
N GLY A 146 15.51 -1.01 -1.07
CA GLY A 146 16.09 -2.19 -1.73
C GLY A 146 16.67 -3.24 -0.78
N GLN A 147 17.02 -2.89 0.46
CA GLN A 147 17.50 -3.84 1.46
C GLN A 147 16.36 -4.68 2.06
N TYR A 148 15.17 -4.09 2.18
CA TYR A 148 14.01 -4.73 2.82
C TYR A 148 12.94 -5.20 1.83
N LEU A 149 12.98 -4.70 0.61
CA LEU A 149 12.01 -4.98 -0.45
C LEU A 149 12.71 -5.62 -1.66
N ASP A 150 12.08 -6.64 -2.24
CA ASP A 150 12.36 -7.15 -3.57
C ASP A 150 11.37 -6.51 -4.55
N ILE A 151 11.88 -5.64 -5.43
CA ILE A 151 11.05 -4.87 -6.37
C ILE A 151 11.34 -5.39 -7.77
N LYS A 152 10.32 -5.97 -8.40
CA LYS A 152 10.38 -6.45 -9.79
C LYS A 152 9.46 -5.60 -10.65
N VAL A 153 10.06 -4.83 -11.55
CA VAL A 153 9.35 -3.99 -12.52
C VAL A 153 9.22 -4.75 -13.83
N SER A 154 8.01 -4.74 -14.42
CA SER A 154 7.68 -5.38 -15.69
C SER A 154 6.79 -4.44 -16.49
N GLY A 155 7.42 -3.56 -17.26
CA GLY A 155 6.73 -2.49 -17.99
C GLY A 155 6.03 -1.52 -17.03
N ASP A 156 4.71 -1.40 -17.17
CA ASP A 156 3.86 -0.54 -16.34
C ASP A 156 3.36 -1.23 -15.06
N ASN A 157 3.78 -2.47 -14.78
CA ASN A 157 3.44 -3.19 -13.56
C ASN A 157 4.69 -3.42 -12.71
N ALA A 158 4.53 -3.41 -11.40
CA ALA A 158 5.60 -3.75 -10.47
C ALA A 158 5.06 -4.65 -9.35
N ILE A 159 5.88 -5.61 -8.94
CA ILE A 159 5.61 -6.46 -7.78
C ILE A 159 6.65 -6.10 -6.72
N VAL A 160 6.18 -5.69 -5.56
CA VAL A 160 7.02 -5.35 -4.40
C VAL A 160 6.80 -6.39 -3.33
N LYS A 161 7.82 -7.14 -2.97
CA LYS A 161 7.75 -8.16 -1.91
C LYS A 161 8.61 -7.76 -0.73
N SER A 162 8.12 -7.96 0.48
CA SER A 162 8.92 -7.88 1.69
C SER A 162 9.94 -9.02 1.73
N LYS A 163 11.19 -8.69 2.01
CA LYS A 163 12.26 -9.68 2.29
C LYS A 163 12.22 -10.17 3.73
N LEU A 164 11.41 -9.55 4.58
CA LEU A 164 11.28 -9.94 5.99
C LEU A 164 10.39 -11.18 6.09
N PRO A 165 10.92 -12.33 6.55
CA PRO A 165 10.16 -13.59 6.58
C PRO A 165 8.99 -13.55 7.56
N GLU A 166 9.06 -12.73 8.61
CA GLU A 166 8.01 -12.61 9.63
C GLU A 166 6.78 -11.82 9.15
N HIS A 167 6.93 -11.05 8.06
CA HIS A 167 5.89 -10.21 7.49
C HIS A 167 5.88 -10.35 5.96
N PRO A 168 5.33 -11.46 5.43
CA PRO A 168 5.19 -11.67 3.99
C PRO A 168 4.13 -10.70 3.45
N LEU A 169 4.60 -9.55 2.98
CA LEU A 169 3.80 -8.55 2.28
C LEU A 169 4.18 -8.57 0.80
N GLU A 170 3.19 -8.69 -0.07
CA GLU A 170 3.36 -8.52 -1.51
C GLU A 170 2.39 -7.44 -2.00
N LEU A 171 2.92 -6.39 -2.64
CA LEU A 171 2.16 -5.30 -3.23
C LEU A 171 2.27 -5.40 -4.74
N LYS A 172 1.14 -5.30 -5.42
CA LYS A 172 1.08 -5.10 -6.87
C LYS A 172 0.89 -3.61 -7.11
N MET A 173 1.76 -3.05 -7.92
CA MET A 173 1.72 -1.65 -8.30
C MET A 173 1.57 -1.52 -9.81
N ARG A 174 0.90 -0.46 -10.25
CA ARG A 174 0.76 -0.10 -11.65
C ARG A 174 1.15 1.37 -11.84
N ARG A 175 1.84 1.67 -12.92
CA ARG A 175 2.21 3.03 -13.29
C ARG A 175 0.93 3.82 -13.64
N ASN A 176 0.77 4.98 -13.02
CA ASN A 176 -0.24 5.98 -13.36
C ASN A 176 0.45 7.34 -13.54
N GLY A 177 0.67 7.73 -14.80
CA GLY A 177 1.46 8.91 -15.13
C GLY A 177 2.89 8.83 -14.59
N ALA A 178 3.26 9.79 -13.74
CA ALA A 178 4.59 9.87 -13.12
C ALA A 178 4.73 9.09 -11.80
N ARG A 179 3.64 8.46 -11.31
CA ARG A 179 3.61 7.78 -10.00
C ARG A 179 3.27 6.30 -10.15
N TRP A 180 3.62 5.51 -9.14
CA TRP A 180 3.19 4.12 -9.03
C TRP A 180 2.04 4.04 -8.04
N GLN A 181 0.93 3.47 -8.48
CA GLN A 181 -0.24 3.24 -7.65
C GLN A 181 -0.28 1.79 -7.17
N ILE A 182 -0.63 1.59 -5.91
CA ILE A 182 -0.96 0.27 -5.38
C ILE A 182 -2.31 -0.14 -5.96
N VAL A 183 -2.33 -1.26 -6.67
CA VAL A 183 -3.53 -1.84 -7.29
C VAL A 183 -3.90 -3.20 -6.72
N GLY A 184 -3.03 -3.79 -5.91
CA GLY A 184 -3.29 -5.06 -5.26
C GLY A 184 -2.39 -5.25 -4.05
N VAL A 185 -2.89 -5.96 -3.07
CA VAL A 185 -2.17 -6.28 -1.83
C VAL A 185 -2.35 -7.77 -1.58
N ARG A 186 -1.30 -8.43 -1.14
CA ARG A 186 -1.33 -9.80 -0.66
C ARG A 186 -0.64 -9.86 0.68
N ASP A 187 -1.44 -10.06 1.70
CA ASP A 187 -1.02 -10.10 3.11
C ASP A 187 -2.05 -10.94 3.87
N GLU A 188 -1.60 -12.08 4.40
CA GLU A 188 -2.48 -13.02 5.09
C GLU A 188 -2.99 -12.49 6.43
N GLN A 189 -2.19 -11.68 7.12
CA GLN A 189 -2.57 -11.07 8.39
C GLN A 189 -3.64 -10.00 8.14
N LEU A 190 -3.40 -9.12 7.17
CA LEU A 190 -4.39 -8.13 6.77
C LEU A 190 -5.70 -8.78 6.30
N ALA A 191 -5.62 -9.88 5.53
CA ALA A 191 -6.80 -10.59 5.05
C ALA A 191 -7.61 -11.17 6.22
N THR A 192 -6.91 -11.68 7.24
CA THR A 192 -7.50 -12.20 8.46
C THR A 192 -8.15 -11.10 9.29
N ASP A 193 -7.49 -9.96 9.48
CA ASP A 193 -8.00 -8.82 10.24
C ASP A 193 -9.27 -8.24 9.58
N ILE A 194 -9.24 -8.10 8.25
CA ILE A 194 -10.40 -7.65 7.47
C ILE A 194 -11.52 -8.68 7.51
N ALA A 195 -11.23 -9.97 7.33
CA ALA A 195 -12.23 -11.03 7.41
C ALA A 195 -12.90 -11.09 8.79
N LYS A 196 -12.15 -10.86 9.87
CA LYS A 196 -12.73 -10.74 11.22
C LYS A 196 -13.66 -9.54 11.32
N LYS A 197 -13.20 -8.35 10.93
CA LYS A 197 -13.95 -7.10 11.06
C LYS A 197 -15.21 -7.08 10.19
N ILE A 198 -15.08 -7.43 8.91
CA ILE A 198 -16.21 -7.54 7.98
C ILE A 198 -17.11 -8.71 8.37
N GLY A 199 -16.55 -9.87 8.72
CA GLY A 199 -17.34 -11.04 9.10
C GLY A 199 -18.22 -10.80 10.31
N GLN A 200 -17.69 -10.15 11.36
CA GLN A 200 -18.47 -9.73 12.53
C GLN A 200 -19.59 -8.77 12.15
N GLU A 201 -19.32 -7.80 11.27
CA GLU A 201 -20.32 -6.85 10.84
C GLU A 201 -21.40 -7.49 9.96
N ILE A 202 -21.05 -8.36 9.01
CA ILE A 202 -22.02 -9.12 8.20
C ILE A 202 -22.89 -9.99 9.11
N ILE A 203 -22.29 -10.71 10.07
CA ILE A 203 -23.03 -11.51 11.05
C ILE A 203 -23.94 -10.61 11.90
N SER A 204 -23.49 -9.42 12.30
CA SER A 204 -24.33 -8.48 13.06
C SER A 204 -25.49 -7.90 12.23
N ILE A 205 -25.29 -7.65 10.94
CA ILE A 205 -26.34 -7.19 10.01
C ILE A 205 -27.33 -8.32 9.73
N ALA A 206 -26.83 -9.54 9.52
CA ALA A 206 -27.66 -10.73 9.37
C ALA A 206 -28.47 -10.99 10.65
N MET A 207 -27.86 -11.01 11.83
CA MET A 207 -28.56 -11.24 13.10
C MET A 207 -29.47 -10.08 13.50
N GLY A 208 -29.08 -8.83 13.25
CA GLY A 208 -29.91 -7.65 13.50
C GLY A 208 -31.09 -7.54 12.54
N GLY A 209 -30.89 -7.94 11.29
CA GLY A 209 -31.93 -8.08 10.27
C GLY A 209 -32.87 -9.25 10.56
N ILE A 210 -32.33 -10.40 10.98
CA ILE A 210 -33.11 -11.56 11.43
C ILE A 210 -33.92 -11.20 12.68
N ASN A 211 -33.36 -10.49 13.66
CA ASN A 211 -34.12 -10.07 14.85
C ASN A 211 -35.21 -9.05 14.51
N LYS A 212 -34.96 -8.10 13.61
CA LYS A 212 -36.01 -7.18 13.13
C LYS A 212 -37.10 -7.89 12.34
N THR A 213 -36.71 -8.83 11.46
CA THR A 213 -37.64 -9.60 10.63
C THR A 213 -38.41 -10.62 11.46
N ALA A 214 -37.79 -11.28 12.44
CA ALA A 214 -38.44 -12.20 13.38
C ALA A 214 -39.40 -11.47 14.32
N ASN A 215 -39.04 -10.27 14.82
CA ASN A 215 -39.94 -9.43 15.61
C ASN A 215 -41.10 -8.86 14.78
N GLN A 216 -40.90 -8.57 13.50
CA GLN A 216 -41.98 -8.12 12.59
C GLN A 216 -42.87 -9.27 12.12
N LEU A 217 -42.35 -10.50 12.03
CA LEU A 217 -43.11 -11.69 11.63
C LEU A 217 -43.69 -12.48 12.82
N GLY A 218 -43.50 -12.02 14.05
CA GLY A 218 -44.03 -12.68 15.26
C GLY A 218 -43.46 -14.08 15.51
N ILE A 219 -42.32 -14.43 14.91
CA ILE A 219 -41.74 -15.78 15.00
C ILE A 219 -40.83 -15.83 16.24
N GLY A 220 -41.46 -16.01 17.40
CA GLY A 220 -40.75 -16.21 18.68
C GLY A 220 -39.98 -17.53 18.79
N ASN A 221 -40.00 -18.40 17.76
CA ASN A 221 -39.60 -19.80 17.89
C ASN A 221 -38.54 -20.29 16.89
N LEU A 222 -37.64 -19.41 16.43
CA LEU A 222 -36.47 -19.86 15.67
C LEU A 222 -35.51 -20.72 16.50
N ALA A 223 -35.47 -20.50 17.83
CA ALA A 223 -34.74 -21.35 18.76
C ALA A 223 -35.30 -22.79 18.77
N ASP A 224 -36.62 -22.96 18.64
CA ASP A 224 -37.25 -24.28 18.57
C ASP A 224 -37.04 -24.96 17.21
N LEU A 225 -36.98 -24.21 16.10
CA LEU A 225 -36.64 -24.76 14.78
C LEU A 225 -35.18 -25.21 14.67
N LEU A 226 -34.25 -24.48 15.29
CA LEU A 226 -32.85 -24.89 15.39
C LEU A 226 -32.69 -26.14 16.27
N ARG A 227 -33.48 -26.24 17.36
CA ARG A 227 -33.52 -27.42 18.23
C ARG A 227 -34.11 -28.65 17.52
N GLN A 228 -35.14 -28.47 16.70
CA GLN A 228 -35.71 -29.54 15.86
C GLN A 228 -34.74 -30.01 14.77
N ALA A 229 -33.98 -29.09 14.17
CA ALA A 229 -32.95 -29.45 13.19
C ALA A 229 -31.79 -30.23 13.83
N GLU A 230 -31.43 -29.92 15.08
CA GLU A 230 -30.42 -30.65 15.85
C GLU A 230 -30.89 -32.06 16.26
N GLU A 231 -32.19 -32.26 16.52
CA GLU A 231 -32.78 -33.59 16.76
C GLU A 231 -32.87 -34.46 15.51
N LEU A 232 -32.97 -33.88 14.31
CA LEU A 232 -33.01 -34.61 13.03
C LEU A 232 -31.63 -35.07 12.53
N ILE A 233 -30.54 -34.57 13.13
CA ILE A 233 -29.15 -34.90 12.77
C ILE A 233 -28.55 -35.96 13.72
N LYS A 234 -29.27 -36.36 14.78
CA LYS A 234 -28.96 -37.55 15.59
C LYS A 234 -29.67 -38.79 15.07
#